data_AF-A0A1V1UMF7-F1
#
_entry.id   AF-A0A1V1UMF7-F1
#
_cell.length_a   1.000
_cell.length_b   1.000
_cell.length_c   1.000
_cell.angle_alpha   90.00
_cell.angle_beta   90.00
_cell.angle_gamma   90.00
#
_symmetry.space_group_name_H-M   'P 1'
#
loop_
_entity.id
_entity.type
_entity.pdbx_description
1 polymer ?
#
loop_
_entity_poly.entity_id
_entity_poly.type
_entity_poly.pdbx_seq_one_letter_code
_entity_poly.pdbx_strand_id
1 'polypeptide(L)'
;MTIQVPKGKLVQSPRDMDVSNERTDAVQKHLARLLQVDDQDRLTAEPCRFAADKETRGIAVIEAAGGGKTTAIRTVLQSTSALKMNPETGLPRYLEIQIPSPATHKSVGLAILEATGMSGVSSNAKAWEIWGAVRKRLGQMGIKVLWLDEAQDLVMAQSANETETTLRTIKTLMQGDNAVIPILSGTRRLGEMTSFDPQVSRRFTKIAPSDLDHSTDQDDIFGMIDGYCDEAGITARLPDDLAGRLMTGRRPTS
;
A
#
# COMPACT_ATOMS: atom_id res chain seq x y z
N MET A 1 19.25 33.45 -42.18
CA MET A 1 19.62 33.54 -40.75
C MET A 1 18.57 32.77 -39.97
N THR A 2 18.87 31.51 -39.69
CA THR A 2 17.94 30.53 -39.11
C THR A 2 18.10 30.57 -37.60
N ILE A 3 17.05 30.97 -36.88
CA ILE A 3 17.05 30.94 -35.41
C ILE A 3 16.64 29.53 -34.99
N GLN A 4 17.61 28.80 -34.47
CA GLN A 4 17.46 27.48 -33.88
C GLN A 4 16.90 27.65 -32.45
N VAL A 5 15.68 27.18 -32.20
CA VAL A 5 15.07 27.19 -30.86
C VAL A 5 15.54 25.94 -30.11
N PRO A 6 16.06 26.04 -28.87
CA PRO A 6 16.57 24.89 -28.14
C PRO A 6 15.43 23.97 -27.69
N LYS A 7 15.59 22.66 -27.93
CA LYS A 7 14.74 21.61 -27.33
C LYS A 7 15.05 21.53 -25.83
N GLY A 8 14.12 21.96 -24.98
CA GLY A 8 14.29 21.86 -23.52
C GLY A 8 12.98 21.97 -22.75
N LYS A 9 12.72 20.92 -21.95
CA LYS A 9 11.63 20.70 -20.98
C LYS A 9 10.23 20.48 -21.53
N LEU A 10 9.80 19.21 -21.46
CA LEU A 10 8.40 18.81 -21.40
C LEU A 10 7.72 19.61 -20.29
N VAL A 11 6.93 20.61 -20.67
CA VAL A 11 5.96 21.26 -19.78
C VAL A 11 4.89 20.20 -19.52
N GLN A 12 4.78 19.73 -18.29
CA GLN A 12 3.69 18.85 -17.88
C GLN A 12 2.37 19.59 -18.09
N SER A 13 1.38 18.91 -18.68
CA SER A 13 0.08 19.51 -18.96
C SER A 13 -0.63 19.88 -17.65
N PRO A 14 -1.44 20.95 -17.59
CA PRO A 14 -2.23 21.29 -16.40
C PRO A 14 -3.06 20.12 -15.86
N ARG A 15 -3.54 19.23 -16.75
CA ARG A 15 -4.26 18.00 -16.36
C ARG A 15 -3.36 16.98 -15.66
N ASP A 16 -2.11 16.85 -16.08
CA ASP A 16 -1.15 15.93 -15.44
C ASP A 16 -0.77 16.42 -14.04
N MET A 17 -0.71 17.74 -13.87
CA MET A 17 -0.40 18.39 -12.59
C MET A 17 -1.56 18.27 -11.60
N ASP A 18 -2.80 18.44 -12.07
CA ASP A 18 -4.01 18.29 -11.26
C ASP A 18 -4.17 16.84 -10.77
N VAL A 19 -4.06 15.87 -11.68
CA VAL A 19 -4.09 14.42 -11.34
C VAL A 19 -2.96 14.05 -10.38
N SER A 20 -1.76 14.63 -10.55
CA SER A 20 -0.65 14.37 -9.65
C SER A 20 -0.92 14.92 -8.24
N ASN A 21 -1.57 16.06 -8.11
CA ASN A 21 -1.94 16.64 -6.82
C ASN A 21 -3.04 15.83 -6.14
N GLU A 22 -4.12 15.52 -6.86
CA GLU A 22 -5.23 14.68 -6.34
C GLU A 22 -4.73 13.33 -5.83
N ARG A 23 -3.84 12.67 -6.58
CA ARG A 23 -3.23 11.41 -6.15
C ARG A 23 -2.35 11.58 -4.92
N THR A 24 -1.51 12.60 -4.91
CA THR A 24 -0.61 12.86 -3.76
C THR A 24 -1.44 13.07 -2.50
N ASP A 25 -2.52 13.84 -2.61
CA ASP A 25 -3.47 14.09 -1.53
C ASP A 25 -4.19 12.80 -1.09
N ALA A 26 -4.61 11.95 -2.04
CA ALA A 26 -5.22 10.66 -1.74
C ALA A 26 -4.24 9.75 -0.97
N VAL A 27 -3.01 9.58 -1.46
CA VAL A 27 -1.99 8.77 -0.79
C VAL A 27 -1.71 9.32 0.61
N GLN A 28 -1.57 10.64 0.75
CA GLN A 28 -1.35 11.29 2.04
C GLN A 28 -2.51 11.06 3.01
N LYS A 29 -3.75 11.24 2.56
CA LYS A 29 -4.96 11.03 3.37
C LYS A 29 -5.07 9.58 3.84
N HIS A 30 -4.84 8.61 2.97
CA HIS A 30 -4.91 7.19 3.35
C HIS A 30 -3.75 6.80 4.25
N LEU A 31 -2.53 7.26 3.98
CA LEU A 31 -1.37 6.98 4.84
C LEU A 31 -1.55 7.56 6.24
N ALA A 32 -2.04 8.79 6.36
CA ALA A 32 -2.29 9.43 7.66
C ALA A 32 -3.29 8.63 8.51
N ARG A 33 -4.31 8.02 7.89
CA ARG A 33 -5.29 7.15 8.60
C ARG A 33 -4.70 5.84 9.10
N LEU A 34 -3.56 5.41 8.52
CA LEU A 34 -2.87 4.18 8.92
C LEU A 34 -1.80 4.42 9.98
N LEU A 35 -1.56 5.67 10.38
CA LEU A 35 -0.62 6.04 11.43
C LEU A 35 -1.38 6.58 12.64
N GLN A 36 -0.94 6.22 13.85
CA GLN A 36 -1.53 6.72 15.09
C GLN A 36 -1.20 8.19 15.30
N VAL A 37 -2.02 8.88 16.07
CA VAL A 37 -1.77 10.26 16.53
C VAL A 37 -1.34 10.25 18.00
N ASP A 38 -0.45 11.18 18.38
CA ASP A 38 -0.08 11.41 19.78
C ASP A 38 -1.09 12.36 20.47
N ASP A 39 -0.89 12.61 21.77
CA ASP A 39 -1.72 13.53 22.58
C ASP A 39 -1.72 14.99 22.08
N GLN A 40 -0.91 15.32 21.06
CA GLN A 40 -0.80 16.63 20.44
C GLN A 40 -1.36 16.65 19.01
N ASP A 41 -2.15 15.65 18.64
CA ASP A 41 -2.73 15.46 17.29
C ASP A 41 -1.68 15.35 16.17
N ARG A 42 -0.45 14.92 16.50
CA ARG A 42 0.61 14.72 15.50
C ARG A 42 0.71 13.26 15.12
N LEU A 43 0.87 12.99 13.83
CA LEU A 43 1.13 11.64 13.35
C LEU A 43 2.41 11.09 13.99
N THR A 44 2.29 9.88 14.52
CA THR A 44 3.41 9.06 14.99
C THR A 44 3.81 8.07 13.90
N ALA A 45 4.93 7.39 14.10
CA ALA A 45 5.37 6.35 13.19
C ALA A 45 4.63 5.01 13.44
N GLU A 46 3.88 4.88 14.52
CA GLU A 46 3.23 3.63 14.88
C GLU A 46 1.99 3.40 14.02
N PRO A 47 1.87 2.25 13.34
CA PRO A 47 0.69 1.97 12.54
C PRO A 47 -0.55 1.77 13.42
N CYS A 48 -1.69 2.26 12.96
CA CYS A 48 -2.99 1.91 13.51
C CYS A 48 -3.20 0.39 13.45
N ARG A 49 -3.89 -0.13 14.46
CA ARG A 49 -4.30 -1.54 14.50
C ARG A 49 -5.81 -1.60 14.26
N PHE A 50 -6.23 -2.58 13.46
CA PHE A 50 -7.60 -2.85 13.07
C PHE A 50 -7.92 -4.32 13.37
N ALA A 51 -9.20 -4.69 13.37
CA ALA A 51 -9.68 -6.05 13.65
C ALA A 51 -9.24 -6.57 15.03
N ALA A 52 -9.80 -5.96 16.09
CA ALA A 52 -9.48 -6.25 17.49
C ALA A 52 -7.98 -6.12 17.82
N ASP A 53 -7.36 -5.03 17.36
CA ASP A 53 -5.96 -4.63 17.60
C ASP A 53 -4.85 -5.54 17.02
N LYS A 54 -5.16 -6.44 16.07
CA LYS A 54 -4.19 -7.46 15.65
C LYS A 54 -3.40 -7.12 14.39
N GLU A 55 -3.93 -6.32 13.48
CA GLU A 55 -3.32 -6.12 12.16
C GLU A 55 -3.42 -4.67 11.68
N THR A 56 -2.42 -4.17 10.94
CA THR A 56 -2.55 -2.92 10.18
C THR A 56 -3.20 -3.18 8.82
N ARG A 57 -3.51 -2.11 8.07
CA ARG A 57 -3.96 -2.14 6.66
C ARG A 57 -2.85 -1.62 5.73
N GLY A 58 -3.06 -1.74 4.42
CA GLY A 58 -2.16 -1.29 3.36
C GLY A 58 -2.83 -0.37 2.34
N ILE A 59 -2.04 0.09 1.36
CA ILE A 59 -2.51 0.96 0.26
C ILE A 59 -2.12 0.32 -1.07
N ALA A 60 -3.05 0.25 -2.03
CA ALA A 60 -2.79 -0.19 -3.39
C ALA A 60 -3.02 0.98 -4.37
N VAL A 61 -1.96 1.45 -5.02
CA VAL A 61 -2.00 2.56 -5.98
C VAL A 61 -1.94 2.00 -7.40
N ILE A 62 -3.06 2.09 -8.12
CA ILE A 62 -3.28 1.43 -9.40
C ILE A 62 -3.48 2.50 -10.48
N GLU A 63 -2.52 2.65 -11.39
CA GLU A 63 -2.63 3.58 -12.51
C GLU A 63 -1.91 3.09 -13.75
N ALA A 64 -2.18 3.66 -14.92
CA ALA A 64 -1.38 3.38 -16.11
C ALA A 64 0.12 3.66 -15.89
N ALA A 65 0.97 3.00 -16.68
CA ALA A 65 2.41 3.26 -16.68
C ALA A 65 2.69 4.73 -17.03
N GLY A 66 3.74 5.31 -16.42
CA GLY A 66 4.08 6.73 -16.64
C GLY A 66 3.18 7.73 -15.91
N GLY A 67 2.21 7.28 -15.10
CA GLY A 67 1.27 8.15 -14.40
C GLY A 67 1.86 9.01 -13.27
N GLY A 68 3.13 8.83 -12.88
CA GLY A 68 3.77 9.60 -11.80
C GLY A 68 3.56 9.06 -10.38
N LYS A 69 3.06 7.81 -10.23
CA LYS A 69 2.88 7.11 -8.94
C LYS A 69 4.12 7.17 -8.06
N THR A 70 5.27 6.78 -8.62
CA THR A 70 6.55 6.73 -7.90
C THR A 70 6.92 8.08 -7.33
N THR A 71 6.70 9.17 -8.08
CA THR A 71 6.94 10.54 -7.60
C THR A 71 5.95 10.92 -6.49
N ALA A 72 4.67 10.64 -6.67
CA ALA A 72 3.64 10.99 -5.68
C ALA A 72 3.86 10.26 -4.35
N ILE A 73 4.02 8.93 -4.37
CA ILE A 73 4.23 8.12 -3.16
C ILE A 73 5.52 8.57 -2.45
N ARG A 74 6.63 8.72 -3.19
CA ARG A 74 7.89 9.20 -2.62
C ARG A 74 7.75 10.58 -1.98
N THR A 75 7.04 11.49 -2.64
CA THR A 75 6.80 12.85 -2.11
C THR A 75 6.05 12.79 -0.78
N VAL A 76 4.99 11.97 -0.69
CA VAL A 76 4.24 11.78 0.56
C VAL A 76 5.10 11.17 1.66
N LEU A 77 5.88 10.13 1.35
CA LEU A 77 6.74 9.48 2.34
C LEU A 77 7.83 10.42 2.88
N GLN A 78 8.39 11.26 2.01
CA GLN A 78 9.43 12.24 2.38
C GLN A 78 8.86 13.48 3.09
N SER A 79 7.62 13.86 2.82
CA SER A 79 6.96 14.99 3.49
C SER A 79 6.39 14.62 4.87
N THR A 80 6.04 13.34 5.07
CA THR A 80 5.48 12.85 6.34
C THR A 80 6.53 12.84 7.44
N SER A 81 6.40 13.75 8.41
CA SER A 81 7.36 13.93 9.51
C SER A 81 7.63 12.65 10.30
N ALA A 82 6.59 11.86 10.56
CA ALA A 82 6.67 10.58 11.27
C ALA A 82 7.55 9.54 10.56
N LEU A 83 7.66 9.61 9.23
CA LEU A 83 8.31 8.60 8.41
C LEU A 83 9.65 9.05 7.83
N LYS A 84 9.80 10.34 7.51
CA LYS A 84 10.97 10.85 6.78
C LYS A 84 12.29 10.66 7.51
N MET A 85 12.28 10.66 8.85
CA MET A 85 13.49 10.57 9.65
C MET A 85 13.20 9.90 11.00
N ASN A 86 13.83 8.76 11.24
CA ASN A 86 13.88 8.13 12.54
C ASN A 86 14.91 8.86 13.42
N PRO A 87 14.54 9.46 14.56
CA PRO A 87 15.48 10.14 15.46
C PRO A 87 16.56 9.22 16.05
N GLU A 88 16.32 7.91 16.13
CA GLU A 88 17.27 6.94 16.70
C GLU A 88 18.33 6.50 15.69
N THR A 89 17.96 6.37 14.42
CA THR A 89 18.86 5.83 13.37
C THR A 89 19.30 6.85 12.34
N GLY A 90 18.66 8.02 12.29
CA GLY A 90 18.86 9.04 11.26
C GLY A 90 18.36 8.63 9.86
N LEU A 91 17.75 7.45 9.72
CA LEU A 91 17.25 6.92 8.45
C LEU A 91 15.73 7.03 8.37
N PRO A 92 15.13 7.02 7.16
CA PRO A 92 13.69 6.97 7.02
C PRO A 92 13.07 5.70 7.63
N ARG A 93 11.83 5.80 8.11
CA ARG A 93 11.02 4.67 8.60
C ARG A 93 10.21 4.01 7.47
N TYR A 94 10.61 4.22 6.22
CA TYR A 94 10.03 3.54 5.07
C TYR A 94 11.13 2.88 4.24
N LEU A 95 10.79 1.78 3.58
CA LEU A 95 11.67 1.09 2.64
C LEU A 95 10.96 0.97 1.30
N GLU A 96 11.60 1.44 0.24
CA GLU A 96 11.14 1.26 -1.12
C GLU A 96 11.88 0.09 -1.77
N ILE A 97 11.13 -0.79 -2.40
CA ILE A 97 11.61 -1.93 -3.16
C ILE A 97 10.92 -1.92 -4.50
N GLN A 98 11.71 -1.75 -5.56
CA GLN A 98 11.24 -2.11 -6.89
C GLN A 98 11.22 -3.64 -6.98
N ILE A 99 10.07 -4.21 -7.34
CA ILE A 99 9.92 -5.66 -7.45
C ILE A 99 10.94 -6.20 -8.47
N PRO A 100 11.78 -7.18 -8.10
CA PRO A 100 12.81 -7.71 -8.98
C PRO A 100 12.19 -8.56 -10.09
N SER A 101 12.87 -8.67 -11.22
CA SER A 101 12.55 -9.63 -12.28
C SER A 101 13.61 -10.75 -12.28
N PRO A 102 13.23 -12.03 -12.11
CA PRO A 102 11.87 -12.55 -11.92
C PRO A 102 11.30 -12.25 -10.51
N ALA A 103 10.00 -11.99 -10.45
CA ALA A 103 9.27 -11.59 -9.23
C ALA A 103 8.80 -12.80 -8.40
N THR A 104 9.71 -13.66 -7.99
CA THR A 104 9.42 -14.85 -7.17
C THR A 104 9.24 -14.49 -5.69
N HIS A 105 8.52 -15.33 -4.95
CA HIS A 105 8.36 -15.17 -3.50
C HIS A 105 9.70 -15.01 -2.76
N LYS A 106 10.73 -15.70 -3.26
CA LYS A 106 12.09 -15.67 -2.70
C LYS A 106 12.88 -14.43 -3.12
N SER A 107 12.83 -14.06 -4.40
CA SER A 107 13.58 -12.89 -4.91
C SER A 107 13.11 -11.59 -4.28
N VAL A 108 11.80 -11.44 -4.02
CA VAL A 108 11.25 -10.28 -3.30
C VAL A 108 11.82 -10.18 -1.88
N GLY A 109 11.82 -11.30 -1.13
CA GLY A 109 12.39 -11.33 0.21
C GLY A 109 13.89 -11.02 0.23
N LEU A 110 14.63 -11.55 -0.76
CA LEU A 110 16.06 -11.25 -0.93
C LEU A 110 16.31 -9.77 -1.27
N ALA A 111 15.50 -9.17 -2.14
CA ALA A 111 15.60 -7.75 -2.47
C ALA A 111 15.38 -6.85 -1.24
N ILE A 112 14.43 -7.21 -0.37
CA ILE A 112 14.23 -6.49 0.91
C ILE A 112 15.45 -6.62 1.83
N LEU A 113 16.03 -7.81 1.95
CA LEU A 113 17.24 -8.02 2.77
C LEU A 113 18.44 -7.26 2.21
N GLU A 114 18.64 -7.28 0.91
CA GLU A 114 19.72 -6.53 0.24
C GLU A 114 19.56 -5.02 0.44
N ALA A 115 18.35 -4.49 0.26
CA ALA A 115 18.07 -3.06 0.46
C ALA A 115 18.24 -2.60 1.92
N THR A 116 18.18 -3.53 2.88
CA THR A 116 18.45 -3.28 4.30
C THR A 116 19.92 -3.55 4.69
N GLY A 117 20.79 -3.77 3.70
CA GLY A 117 22.23 -3.99 3.88
C GLY A 117 22.62 -5.41 4.29
N MET A 118 21.69 -6.37 4.23
CA MET A 118 21.94 -7.78 4.52
C MET A 118 22.16 -8.56 3.22
N SER A 119 23.38 -8.50 2.71
CA SER A 119 23.83 -9.28 1.55
C SER A 119 24.39 -10.64 1.95
N GLY A 120 24.59 -11.54 0.98
CA GLY A 120 25.21 -12.85 1.20
C GLY A 120 24.29 -13.91 1.80
N VAL A 121 22.97 -13.71 1.75
CA VAL A 121 22.00 -14.75 2.10
C VAL A 121 22.19 -15.95 1.17
N SER A 122 22.31 -17.14 1.75
CA SER A 122 22.54 -18.37 0.98
C SER A 122 21.49 -18.57 -0.10
N SER A 123 21.93 -18.95 -1.31
CA SER A 123 21.04 -19.38 -2.38
C SER A 123 20.18 -20.60 -2.00
N ASN A 124 20.57 -21.37 -0.98
CA ASN A 124 19.84 -22.52 -0.48
C ASN A 124 18.84 -22.18 0.65
N ALA A 125 18.85 -20.94 1.16
CA ALA A 125 17.95 -20.51 2.22
C ALA A 125 16.48 -20.73 1.81
N LYS A 126 15.70 -21.28 2.72
CA LYS A 126 14.27 -21.51 2.51
C LYS A 126 13.53 -20.18 2.58
N ALA A 127 12.40 -20.08 1.87
CA ALA A 127 11.62 -18.85 1.83
C ALA A 127 11.19 -18.37 3.23
N TRP A 128 10.76 -19.29 4.11
CA TRP A 128 10.37 -18.96 5.47
C TRP A 128 11.54 -18.40 6.31
N GLU A 129 12.78 -18.84 6.08
CA GLU A 129 13.97 -18.29 6.75
C GLU A 129 14.22 -16.85 6.30
N ILE A 130 14.10 -16.61 4.97
CA ILE A 130 14.26 -15.29 4.36
C ILE A 130 13.22 -14.33 4.91
N TRP A 131 11.93 -14.72 4.92
CA TRP A 131 10.86 -13.85 5.41
C TRP A 131 10.88 -13.65 6.93
N GLY A 132 11.37 -14.63 7.69
CA GLY A 132 11.69 -14.46 9.11
C GLY A 132 12.79 -13.42 9.33
N ALA A 133 13.85 -13.47 8.52
CA ALA A 133 14.91 -12.47 8.55
C ALA A 133 14.41 -11.08 8.11
N VAL A 134 13.57 -10.99 7.08
CA VAL A 134 12.94 -9.74 6.62
C VAL A 134 12.17 -9.09 7.76
N ARG A 135 11.24 -9.82 8.40
CA ARG A 135 10.46 -9.27 9.51
C ARG A 135 11.35 -8.74 10.63
N LYS A 136 12.34 -9.54 11.04
CA LYS A 136 13.28 -9.13 12.10
C LYS A 136 14.05 -7.88 11.69
N ARG A 137 14.52 -7.80 10.45
CA ARG A 137 15.33 -6.70 9.94
C ARG A 137 14.53 -5.40 9.84
N LEU A 138 13.30 -5.45 9.32
CA LEU A 138 12.39 -4.31 9.27
C LEU A 138 12.11 -3.75 10.67
N GLY A 139 11.82 -4.63 11.64
CA GLY A 139 11.62 -4.25 13.04
C GLY A 139 12.87 -3.60 13.66
N GLN A 140 14.04 -4.21 13.49
CA GLN A 140 15.32 -3.69 14.01
C GLN A 140 15.68 -2.30 13.45
N MET A 141 15.33 -2.04 12.19
CA MET A 141 15.58 -0.74 11.56
C MET A 141 14.49 0.29 11.86
N GLY A 142 13.42 -0.11 12.56
CA GLY A 142 12.27 0.75 12.83
C GLY A 142 11.52 1.15 11.57
N ILE A 143 11.54 0.30 10.53
CA ILE A 143 10.75 0.50 9.31
C ILE A 143 9.28 0.22 9.62
N LYS A 144 8.41 1.14 9.22
CA LYS A 144 6.97 1.11 9.46
C LYS A 144 6.16 1.08 8.16
N VAL A 145 6.76 1.48 7.03
CA VAL A 145 6.15 1.39 5.70
C VAL A 145 7.06 0.60 4.76
N LEU A 146 6.50 -0.41 4.10
CA LEU A 146 7.19 -1.16 3.03
C LEU A 146 6.48 -0.85 1.71
N TRP A 147 7.14 -0.12 0.83
CA TRP A 147 6.62 0.21 -0.49
C TRP A 147 7.20 -0.74 -1.53
N LEU A 148 6.34 -1.52 -2.18
CA LEU A 148 6.64 -2.41 -3.30
C LEU A 148 6.18 -1.76 -4.60
N ASP A 149 7.13 -1.24 -5.39
CA ASP A 149 6.85 -0.64 -6.71
C ASP A 149 6.88 -1.69 -7.83
N GLU A 150 6.09 -1.46 -8.87
CA GLU A 150 5.80 -2.42 -9.95
C GLU A 150 5.23 -3.77 -9.44
N ALA A 151 4.38 -3.71 -8.42
CA ALA A 151 3.78 -4.86 -7.76
C ALA A 151 2.91 -5.74 -8.70
N GLN A 152 2.53 -5.27 -9.89
CA GLN A 152 1.89 -6.14 -10.89
C GLN A 152 2.80 -7.29 -11.34
N ASP A 153 4.13 -7.16 -11.21
CA ASP A 153 5.05 -8.22 -11.63
C ASP A 153 4.93 -9.46 -10.75
N LEU A 154 4.50 -9.30 -9.48
CA LEU A 154 4.11 -10.40 -8.60
C LEU A 154 2.95 -11.22 -9.18
N VAL A 155 2.05 -10.55 -9.91
CA VAL A 155 0.86 -11.16 -10.50
C VAL A 155 1.18 -11.76 -11.87
N MET A 156 2.01 -11.07 -12.67
CA MET A 156 2.28 -11.44 -14.06
C MET A 156 3.30 -12.56 -14.25
N ALA A 157 4.31 -12.62 -13.39
CA ALA A 157 5.44 -13.54 -13.59
C ALA A 157 5.21 -14.94 -12.99
N GLN A 158 4.10 -15.15 -12.29
CA GLN A 158 3.93 -16.26 -11.36
C GLN A 158 2.67 -17.09 -11.60
N SER A 159 2.70 -18.32 -11.09
CA SER A 159 1.48 -19.11 -10.93
C SER A 159 0.57 -18.49 -9.87
N ALA A 160 -0.75 -18.70 -9.96
CA ALA A 160 -1.71 -18.22 -8.98
C ALA A 160 -1.32 -18.59 -7.53
N ASN A 161 -0.78 -19.80 -7.32
CA ASN A 161 -0.33 -20.28 -6.01
C ASN A 161 0.85 -19.49 -5.44
N GLU A 162 1.79 -19.06 -6.29
CA GLU A 162 2.97 -18.31 -5.84
C GLU A 162 2.63 -16.84 -5.57
N THR A 163 1.72 -16.26 -6.37
CA THR A 163 1.10 -14.96 -6.07
C THR A 163 0.39 -14.99 -4.72
N GLU A 164 -0.47 -15.98 -4.47
CA GLU A 164 -1.17 -16.15 -3.20
C GLU A 164 -0.19 -16.31 -2.03
N THR A 165 0.86 -17.12 -2.20
CA THR A 165 1.89 -17.32 -1.17
C THR A 165 2.58 -16.01 -0.81
N THR A 166 2.90 -15.18 -1.81
CA THR A 166 3.53 -13.87 -1.59
C THR A 166 2.59 -12.90 -0.89
N LEU A 167 1.34 -12.80 -1.35
CA LEU A 167 0.31 -11.96 -0.74
C LEU A 167 0.03 -12.36 0.72
N ARG A 168 -0.07 -13.67 1.00
CA ARG A 168 -0.21 -14.20 2.35
C ARG A 168 0.98 -13.83 3.23
N THR A 169 2.18 -13.79 2.67
CA THR A 169 3.37 -13.41 3.43
C THR A 169 3.44 -11.91 3.71
N ILE A 170 3.05 -11.07 2.74
CA ILE A 170 2.83 -9.63 2.97
C ILE A 170 1.82 -9.41 4.09
N LYS A 171 0.71 -10.17 4.11
CA LYS A 171 -0.26 -10.14 5.22
C LYS A 171 0.41 -10.41 6.56
N THR A 172 1.33 -11.37 6.65
CA THR A 172 2.02 -11.62 7.92
C THR A 172 2.78 -10.38 8.39
N LEU A 173 3.43 -9.64 7.48
CA LEU A 173 4.17 -8.41 7.83
C LEU A 173 3.26 -7.32 8.42
N MET A 174 1.95 -7.37 8.19
CA MET A 174 0.97 -6.44 8.74
C MET A 174 0.57 -6.76 10.19
N GLN A 175 1.10 -7.84 10.77
CA GLN A 175 0.71 -8.37 12.08
C GLN A 175 1.84 -8.28 13.11
N GLY A 176 1.47 -8.19 14.38
CA GLY A 176 2.38 -8.22 15.53
C GLY A 176 3.01 -6.86 15.86
N ASP A 177 3.98 -6.85 16.79
CA ASP A 177 4.53 -5.60 17.34
C ASP A 177 5.27 -4.77 16.29
N ASN A 178 5.96 -5.44 15.36
CA ASN A 178 6.70 -4.81 14.27
C ASN A 178 5.91 -4.78 12.96
N ALA A 179 4.58 -4.63 13.04
CA ALA A 179 3.77 -4.56 11.84
C ALA A 179 4.19 -3.39 10.95
N VAL A 180 4.17 -3.62 9.64
CA VAL A 180 4.48 -2.63 8.61
C VAL A 180 3.26 -2.40 7.73
N ILE A 181 3.09 -1.17 7.28
CA ILE A 181 2.08 -0.76 6.29
C ILE A 181 2.64 -1.06 4.90
N PRO A 182 2.07 -2.02 4.15
CA PRO A 182 2.47 -2.23 2.77
C PRO A 182 1.82 -1.18 1.86
N ILE A 183 2.63 -0.58 0.98
CA ILE A 183 2.15 0.19 -0.17
C ILE A 183 2.50 -0.62 -1.42
N LEU A 184 1.50 -1.00 -2.21
CA LEU A 184 1.69 -1.66 -3.50
C LEU A 184 1.40 -0.65 -4.60
N SER A 185 2.34 -0.37 -5.49
CA SER A 185 2.07 0.46 -6.67
C SER A 185 2.29 -0.31 -7.94
N GLY A 186 1.48 0.00 -8.95
CA GLY A 186 1.58 -0.72 -10.21
C GLY A 186 0.59 -0.29 -11.28
N THR A 187 0.58 -1.07 -12.35
CA THR A 187 -0.36 -0.91 -13.47
C THR A 187 -1.76 -1.42 -13.13
N ARG A 188 -2.74 -1.25 -14.02
CA ARG A 188 -4.10 -1.80 -13.85
C ARG A 188 -4.14 -3.30 -13.53
N ARG A 189 -3.13 -4.05 -13.97
CA ARG A 189 -2.99 -5.49 -13.67
C ARG A 189 -2.82 -5.77 -12.18
N LEU A 190 -2.32 -4.80 -11.41
CA LEU A 190 -2.29 -4.89 -9.95
C LEU A 190 -3.70 -5.02 -9.36
N GLY A 191 -4.71 -4.41 -10.00
CA GLY A 191 -6.10 -4.52 -9.57
C GLY A 191 -6.67 -5.94 -9.65
N GLU A 192 -6.07 -6.81 -10.45
CA GLU A 192 -6.47 -8.22 -10.56
C GLU A 192 -6.09 -9.02 -9.29
N MET A 193 -5.30 -8.46 -8.36
CA MET A 193 -4.98 -9.07 -7.06
C MET A 193 -6.22 -9.53 -6.28
N THR A 194 -7.36 -8.85 -6.44
CA THR A 194 -8.64 -9.23 -5.81
C THR A 194 -9.10 -10.64 -6.17
N SER A 195 -8.80 -11.07 -7.39
CA SER A 195 -9.19 -12.37 -7.91
C SER A 195 -8.38 -13.51 -7.30
N PHE A 196 -7.19 -13.22 -6.78
CA PHE A 196 -6.29 -14.22 -6.22
C PHE A 196 -6.50 -14.40 -4.71
N ASP A 197 -6.74 -13.32 -3.97
CA ASP A 197 -7.01 -13.40 -2.53
C ASP A 197 -7.95 -12.27 -2.08
N PRO A 198 -9.26 -12.54 -1.95
CA PRO A 198 -10.24 -11.58 -1.44
C PRO A 198 -9.94 -11.11 -0.01
N GLN A 199 -9.29 -11.95 0.82
CA GLN A 199 -8.94 -11.57 2.20
C GLN A 199 -7.81 -10.55 2.22
N VAL A 200 -6.84 -10.67 1.31
CA VAL A 200 -5.77 -9.70 1.15
C VAL A 200 -6.33 -8.40 0.57
N SER A 201 -7.14 -8.47 -0.48
CA SER A 201 -7.72 -7.26 -1.09
C SER A 201 -8.48 -6.38 -0.09
N ARG A 202 -9.27 -6.96 0.82
CA ARG A 202 -10.03 -6.18 1.83
C ARG A 202 -9.15 -5.41 2.83
N ARG A 203 -7.85 -5.74 2.90
CA ARG A 203 -6.88 -5.07 3.77
C ARG A 203 -6.16 -3.91 3.09
N PHE A 204 -6.36 -3.72 1.78
CA PHE A 204 -5.76 -2.64 1.01
C PHE A 204 -6.82 -1.63 0.60
N THR A 205 -6.61 -0.37 0.97
CA THR A 205 -7.37 0.72 0.35
C THR A 205 -6.83 0.97 -1.05
N LYS A 206 -7.70 0.98 -2.05
CA LYS A 206 -7.31 1.17 -3.45
C LYS A 206 -7.40 2.64 -3.82
N ILE A 207 -6.36 3.15 -4.47
CA ILE A 207 -6.31 4.48 -5.08
C ILE A 207 -6.18 4.25 -6.57
N ALA A 208 -7.22 4.62 -7.33
CA ALA A 208 -7.29 4.48 -8.77
C ALA A 208 -7.88 5.76 -9.40
N PRO A 209 -7.55 6.12 -10.65
CA PRO A 209 -8.15 7.26 -11.34
C PRO A 209 -9.65 7.06 -11.54
N SER A 210 -10.40 8.17 -11.49
CA SER A 210 -11.88 8.23 -11.55
C SER A 210 -12.52 7.51 -12.75
N ASP A 211 -11.79 7.34 -13.86
CA ASP A 211 -12.25 6.57 -15.04
C ASP A 211 -12.35 5.06 -14.79
N LEU A 212 -11.95 4.57 -13.61
CA LEU A 212 -12.02 3.17 -13.19
C LEU A 212 -13.09 2.92 -12.13
N ASP A 213 -13.84 3.95 -11.73
CA ASP A 213 -14.66 3.92 -10.52
C ASP A 213 -16.11 3.46 -10.74
N HIS A 214 -16.27 2.26 -11.28
CA HIS A 214 -17.56 1.56 -11.28
C HIS A 214 -17.59 0.39 -10.29
N SER A 215 -16.59 0.24 -9.42
CA SER A 215 -16.54 -0.87 -8.45
C SER A 215 -16.01 -0.54 -7.06
N THR A 216 -15.51 0.68 -6.79
CA THR A 216 -14.79 0.97 -5.53
C THR A 216 -15.67 1.54 -4.42
N ASP A 217 -16.84 2.10 -4.73
CA ASP A 217 -17.72 2.74 -3.73
C ASP A 217 -18.35 1.75 -2.73
N GLN A 218 -18.44 0.45 -3.05
CA GLN A 218 -19.05 -0.53 -2.13
C GLN A 218 -18.08 -0.98 -1.03
N ASP A 219 -16.82 -1.26 -1.38
CA ASP A 219 -15.84 -1.85 -0.44
C ASP A 219 -15.35 -0.83 0.62
N ASP A 220 -15.25 0.45 0.26
CA ASP A 220 -14.85 1.52 1.19
C ASP A 220 -15.91 1.79 2.27
N ILE A 221 -17.19 1.64 1.92
CA ILE A 221 -18.31 1.76 2.86
C ILE A 221 -18.27 0.61 3.89
N PHE A 222 -18.05 -0.63 3.45
CA PHE A 222 -17.94 -1.77 4.36
C PHE A 222 -16.72 -1.66 5.28
N GLY A 223 -15.58 -1.19 4.75
CA GLY A 223 -14.37 -0.98 5.56
C GLY A 223 -14.54 0.10 6.64
N MET A 224 -15.39 1.10 6.42
CA MET A 224 -15.81 2.07 7.44
C MET A 224 -16.82 1.49 8.43
N ILE A 225 -17.83 0.77 7.96
CA ILE A 225 -18.85 0.18 8.84
C ILE A 225 -18.21 -0.84 9.78
N ASP A 226 -17.31 -1.68 9.30
CA ASP A 226 -16.56 -2.63 10.14
C ASP A 226 -15.70 -1.90 11.17
N GLY A 227 -15.08 -0.77 10.80
CA GLY A 227 -14.31 0.06 11.73
C GLY A 227 -15.16 0.63 12.86
N TYR A 228 -16.34 1.18 12.55
CA TYR A 228 -17.28 1.66 13.55
C TYR A 228 -17.88 0.53 14.39
N CYS A 229 -18.10 -0.64 13.80
CA CYS A 229 -18.64 -1.81 14.48
C CYS A 229 -17.64 -2.40 15.49
N ASP A 230 -16.35 -2.48 15.12
CA ASP A 230 -15.27 -2.92 16.00
C ASP A 230 -15.09 -1.95 17.17
N GLU A 231 -15.12 -0.63 16.93
CA GLU A 231 -14.99 0.39 17.97
C GLU A 231 -16.19 0.42 18.93
N ALA A 232 -17.39 0.08 18.45
CA ALA A 232 -18.60 -0.03 19.26
C ALA A 232 -18.78 -1.40 19.93
N GLY A 233 -17.95 -2.41 19.60
CA GLY A 233 -18.13 -3.80 20.06
C GLY A 233 -19.40 -4.48 19.53
N ILE A 234 -19.91 -4.03 18.38
CA ILE A 234 -21.17 -4.49 17.79
C ILE A 234 -20.85 -5.39 16.59
N THR A 235 -21.40 -6.60 16.55
CA THR A 235 -21.33 -7.44 15.35
C THR A 235 -22.47 -7.08 14.41
N ALA A 236 -22.21 -6.29 13.37
CA ALA A 236 -23.22 -6.00 12.36
C ALA A 236 -23.36 -7.16 11.36
N ARG A 237 -24.58 -7.67 11.19
CA ARG A 237 -24.96 -8.48 10.02
C ARG A 237 -25.57 -7.56 8.99
N LEU A 238 -24.78 -7.19 7.99
CA LEU A 238 -25.23 -6.33 6.91
C LEU A 238 -25.69 -7.22 5.74
N PRO A 239 -26.90 -6.99 5.20
CA PRO A 239 -27.35 -7.63 3.96
C PRO A 239 -26.45 -7.25 2.78
N ASP A 240 -26.21 -8.20 1.86
CA ASP A 240 -25.36 -7.99 0.67
C ASP A 240 -25.84 -6.83 -0.24
N ASP A 241 -27.11 -6.40 -0.11
CA ASP A 241 -27.72 -5.31 -0.87
C ASP A 241 -27.62 -3.93 -0.20
N LEU A 242 -27.05 -3.84 1.01
CA LEU A 242 -27.03 -2.61 1.80
C LEU A 242 -26.26 -1.47 1.11
N ALA A 243 -25.13 -1.78 0.49
CA ALA A 243 -24.31 -0.78 -0.21
C ALA A 243 -25.06 -0.21 -1.43
N GLY A 244 -25.82 -1.05 -2.16
CA GLY A 244 -26.68 -0.59 -3.25
C GLY A 244 -27.82 0.33 -2.79
N ARG A 245 -28.34 0.11 -1.58
CA ARG A 245 -29.43 0.90 -0.98
C ARG A 245 -28.95 2.24 -0.40
N LEU A 246 -27.73 2.29 0.13
CA LEU A 246 -27.11 3.53 0.62
C LEU A 246 -26.76 4.48 -0.53
N MET A 247 -26.29 3.95 -1.66
CA MET A 247 -25.97 4.76 -2.85
C MET A 247 -27.21 5.29 -3.59
N THR A 248 -28.35 4.61 -3.52
CA THR A 248 -29.57 4.99 -4.28
C THR A 248 -30.56 5.86 -3.49
N GLY A 249 -30.28 6.20 -2.23
CA GLY A 249 -31.04 7.19 -1.46
C GLY A 249 -32.55 6.88 -1.31
N ARG A 250 -32.98 5.62 -1.43
CA ARG A 250 -34.40 5.27 -1.28
C ARG A 250 -34.74 5.01 0.19
N ARG A 251 -35.57 5.89 0.77
CA ARG A 251 -36.23 5.67 2.06
C ARG A 251 -37.08 4.39 2.02
N PRO A 252 -37.21 3.66 3.14
CA PRO A 252 -38.15 2.55 3.22
C PRO A 252 -39.57 3.08 3.01
N THR A 253 -40.27 2.55 2.01
CA THR A 253 -41.72 2.57 2.00
C THR A 253 -42.18 1.53 3.00
N SER A 254 -42.95 1.99 3.99
CA SER A 254 -43.59 1.22 5.05
C SER A 254 -44.32 -0.02 4.55
#